data_AF-F8K4D1-F1
#
_entry.id   AF-F8K4D1-F1
#
_cell.length_a   1.000
_cell.length_b   1.000
_cell.length_c   1.000
_cell.angle_alpha   90.00
_cell.angle_beta   90.00
_cell.angle_gamma   90.00
#
_symmetry.space_group_name_H-M   'P 1'
#
loop_
_entity.id
_entity.type
_entity.pdbx_description
1 polymer ?
#
loop_
_entity_poly.entity_id
_entity_poly.type
_entity_poly.pdbx_seq_one_letter_code
_entity_poly.pdbx_strand_id
1 'polypeptide(L)'
;MCYVGERAGAAACSPGPLELHHAVLEFAVANAADPRALHRDFPEIAAAASPDEIAAWLESSPGEFRWLCAFHHRGHGGAHTASHADWTAQLYVPGLIS
;
A
#
# COMPACT_ATOMS: atom_id res chain seq x y z
N MET A 1 -8.61 -4.98 12.94
CA MET A 1 -8.84 -5.65 11.64
C MET A 1 -7.98 -4.95 10.61
N CYS A 2 -7.43 -5.65 9.62
CA CYS A 2 -6.59 -5.01 8.59
C CYS A 2 -7.41 -4.53 7.39
N TYR A 3 -6.81 -3.72 6.52
CA TYR A 3 -7.47 -3.12 5.34
C TYR A 3 -8.18 -4.14 4.44
N VAL A 4 -7.59 -5.32 4.21
CA VAL A 4 -8.23 -6.40 3.46
C VAL A 4 -9.39 -7.00 4.26
N GLY A 5 -9.18 -7.27 5.55
CA GLY A 5 -10.19 -7.86 6.43
C GLY A 5 -11.43 -7.00 6.62
N GLU A 6 -11.30 -5.66 6.56
CA GLU A 6 -12.45 -4.74 6.57
C GLU A 6 -13.41 -4.97 5.39
N ARG A 7 -12.93 -5.58 4.30
CA ARG A 7 -13.70 -5.85 3.07
C ARG A 7 -14.04 -7.34 2.91
N ALA A 8 -13.03 -8.21 3.04
CA ALA A 8 -13.16 -9.65 2.87
C ALA A 8 -13.63 -10.39 4.14
N GLY A 9 -13.71 -9.70 5.28
CA GLY A 9 -14.12 -10.23 6.58
C GLY A 9 -12.96 -10.57 7.51
N ALA A 10 -13.24 -10.53 8.83
CA ALA A 10 -12.27 -10.75 9.89
C ALA A 10 -11.51 -12.08 9.78
N ALA A 11 -12.20 -13.13 9.34
CA ALA A 11 -11.69 -14.49 9.28
C ALA A 11 -10.55 -14.67 8.26
N ALA A 12 -10.41 -13.75 7.30
CA ALA A 12 -9.29 -13.74 6.36
C ALA A 12 -7.98 -13.22 6.98
N CYS A 13 -8.04 -12.57 8.15
CA CYS A 13 -6.84 -11.99 8.78
C CYS A 13 -6.06 -13.02 9.60
N SER A 14 -4.73 -12.99 9.52
CA SER A 14 -3.89 -13.56 10.57
C SER A 14 -3.99 -12.75 11.87
N PRO A 15 -3.89 -13.39 13.05
CA PRO A 15 -3.75 -12.69 14.31
C PRO A 15 -2.42 -11.93 14.39
N GLY A 16 -2.34 -10.94 15.27
CA GLY A 16 -1.11 -10.17 15.54
C GLY A 16 -1.25 -8.67 15.31
N PRO A 17 -0.15 -7.92 15.46
CA PRO A 17 -0.14 -6.48 15.20
C PRO A 17 -0.41 -6.19 13.72
N LEU A 18 -0.90 -4.96 13.48
CA LEU A 18 -0.95 -4.42 12.13
C LEU A 18 0.39 -3.81 11.76
N GLU A 19 0.64 -3.78 10.47
CA GLU A 19 1.87 -3.32 9.85
C GLU A 19 1.51 -2.27 8.82
N LEU A 20 2.34 -1.24 8.74
CA LEU A 20 2.15 -0.16 7.80
C LEU A 20 2.77 -0.55 6.46
N HIS A 21 1.99 -0.41 5.39
CA HIS A 21 2.39 -0.73 4.01
C HIS A 21 2.22 0.49 3.12
N HIS A 22 3.26 0.83 2.34
CA HIS A 22 3.19 1.84 1.26
C HIS A 22 2.43 1.25 0.06
N ALA A 23 1.33 1.89 -0.33
CA ALA A 23 0.31 1.35 -1.21
C ALA A 23 0.51 1.70 -2.69
N VAL A 24 1.24 2.78 -2.97
CA VAL A 24 1.46 3.27 -4.33
C VAL A 24 2.94 3.27 -4.66
N LEU A 25 3.78 3.73 -3.74
CA LEU A 25 5.20 3.91 -3.97
C LEU A 25 6.00 3.56 -2.71
N GLU A 26 6.83 2.53 -2.81
CA GLU A 26 7.71 2.12 -1.72
C GLU A 26 8.72 3.22 -1.35
N PHE A 27 8.98 3.42 -0.06
CA PHE A 27 9.98 4.39 0.41
C PHE A 27 11.36 4.19 -0.25
N ALA A 28 11.72 2.94 -0.56
CA ALA A 28 13.00 2.59 -1.19
C ALA A 28 13.24 3.25 -2.56
N VAL A 29 12.18 3.70 -3.25
CA VAL A 29 12.29 4.33 -4.57
C VAL A 29 12.05 5.84 -4.56
N ALA A 30 11.88 6.46 -3.38
CA ALA A 30 11.58 7.89 -3.24
C ALA A 30 12.55 8.79 -4.02
N ASN A 31 13.85 8.48 -3.97
CA ASN A 31 14.90 9.24 -4.65
C ASN A 31 14.85 9.17 -6.19
N ALA A 32 14.13 8.20 -6.75
CA ALA A 32 14.01 7.99 -8.19
C ALA A 32 12.63 8.39 -8.73
N ALA A 33 11.71 8.84 -7.86
CA ALA A 33 10.35 9.18 -8.24
C ALA A 33 10.31 10.46 -9.11
N ASP A 34 9.44 10.47 -10.13
CA ASP A 34 9.17 11.67 -10.92
C ASP A 34 8.07 12.51 -10.24
N PRO A 35 8.39 13.70 -9.69
CA PRO A 35 7.40 14.55 -9.02
C PRO A 35 6.29 15.02 -9.96
N ARG A 36 6.53 15.12 -11.27
CA ARG A 36 5.50 15.50 -12.24
C ARG A 36 4.55 14.36 -12.51
N ALA A 37 5.02 13.12 -12.47
CA ALA A 37 4.15 11.94 -12.56
C ALA A 37 3.29 11.84 -11.32
N LEU A 38 3.90 11.93 -10.15
CA LEU A 38 3.19 11.92 -8.87
C LEU A 38 2.14 13.05 -8.80
N HIS A 39 2.48 14.28 -9.18
CA HIS A 39 1.53 15.40 -9.15
C HIS A 39 0.27 15.19 -10.00
N ARG A 40 0.34 14.41 -11.09
CA ARG A 40 -0.84 14.12 -11.93
C ARG A 40 -1.87 13.26 -11.21
N ASP A 41 -1.40 12.31 -10.40
CA ASP A 41 -2.25 11.37 -9.67
C ASP A 41 -2.55 11.86 -8.24
N PHE A 42 -1.62 12.61 -7.65
CA PHE A 42 -1.63 13.15 -6.28
C PHE A 42 -1.31 14.66 -6.30
N PRO A 43 -2.28 15.52 -6.64
CA PRO A 43 -2.07 16.96 -6.81
C PRO A 43 -1.55 17.69 -5.55
N GLU A 44 -1.70 17.08 -4.37
CA GLU A 44 -1.12 17.56 -3.11
C GLU A 44 0.41 17.55 -3.08
N ILE A 45 1.05 16.75 -3.93
CA ILE A 45 2.51 16.77 -4.14
C ILE A 45 2.80 17.79 -5.22
N ALA A 46 3.67 18.76 -4.96
CA ALA A 46 4.04 19.74 -5.98
C ALA A 46 4.74 19.08 -7.18
N ALA A 47 4.44 19.54 -8.40
CA ALA A 47 5.09 19.05 -9.63
C ALA A 47 6.61 19.26 -9.69
N ALA A 48 7.16 20.07 -8.78
CA ALA A 48 8.58 20.33 -8.62
C ALA A 48 9.11 19.87 -7.25
N ALA A 49 8.39 18.98 -6.56
CA ALA A 49 8.80 18.46 -5.26
C ALA A 49 10.20 17.84 -5.32
N SER A 50 10.98 18.12 -4.30
CA SER A 50 12.27 17.51 -4.02
C SER A 50 12.10 16.07 -3.50
N PRO A 51 13.16 15.23 -3.54
CA PRO A 51 13.13 13.89 -2.95
C PRO A 51 12.71 13.88 -1.47
N ASP A 52 13.14 14.88 -0.69
CA ASP A 52 12.78 14.99 0.74
C ASP A 52 11.29 15.31 0.93
N GLU A 53 10.70 16.14 0.07
CA GLU A 53 9.26 16.43 0.10
C GLU A 53 8.44 15.20 -0.32
N ILE A 54 8.92 14.42 -1.30
CA ILE A 54 8.30 13.15 -1.67
C ILE A 54 8.39 12.16 -0.52
N ALA A 55 9.57 12.01 0.10
CA ALA A 55 9.76 11.11 1.25
C ALA A 55 8.87 11.51 2.43
N ALA A 56 8.72 12.82 2.70
CA ALA A 56 7.79 13.31 3.72
C ALA A 56 6.33 12.98 3.40
N TRP A 57 5.93 13.07 2.13
CA TRP A 57 4.58 12.67 1.69
C TRP A 57 4.37 11.16 1.84
N LEU A 58 5.35 10.35 1.43
CA LEU A 58 5.29 8.89 1.57
C LEU A 58 5.09 8.44 3.01
N GLU A 59 5.66 9.18 3.95
CA GLU A 59 5.60 8.90 5.39
C GLU A 59 4.42 9.60 6.11
N SER A 60 3.54 10.31 5.41
CA SER A 60 2.45 11.07 6.04
C SER A 60 1.08 10.98 5.35
N SER A 61 1.03 10.56 4.08
CA SER A 61 -0.21 10.57 3.30
C SER A 61 -1.14 9.41 3.67
N PRO A 62 -2.41 9.69 4.06
CA PRO A 62 -3.42 8.65 4.25
C PRO A 62 -3.70 7.83 2.97
N GLY A 63 -3.44 8.42 1.80
CA GLY A 63 -3.58 7.75 0.51
C GLY A 63 -2.50 6.69 0.29
N GLU A 64 -1.28 6.95 0.78
CA GLU A 64 -0.10 6.11 0.62
C GLU A 64 -0.09 4.92 1.57
N PHE A 65 -0.76 4.98 2.71
CA PHE A 65 -0.64 3.92 3.71
C PHE A 65 -1.82 2.96 3.79
N ARG A 66 -1.52 1.68 4.02
CA ARG A 66 -2.49 0.64 4.38
C ARG A 66 -2.02 -0.11 5.62
N TRP A 67 -2.93 -0.27 6.58
CA TRP A 67 -2.69 -1.14 7.72
C TRP A 67 -3.02 -2.58 7.36
N LEU A 68 -2.00 -3.41 7.21
CA LEU A 68 -2.10 -4.81 6.83
C LEU A 68 -1.75 -5.72 8.00
N CYS A 69 -2.37 -6.91 8.09
CA CYS A 69 -1.83 -7.94 8.98
C CYS A 69 -0.67 -8.65 8.27
N ALA A 70 0.18 -9.35 9.03
CA ALA A 70 1.36 -10.03 8.49
C ALA A 70 1.07 -10.91 7.26
N PHE A 71 -0.07 -11.62 7.25
CA PHE A 71 -0.49 -12.44 6.11
C PHE A 71 -0.76 -11.61 4.83
N HIS A 72 -1.59 -10.57 4.92
CA HIS A 72 -1.91 -9.74 3.76
C HIS A 72 -0.78 -8.76 3.37
N HIS A 73 0.19 -8.52 4.25
CA HIS A 73 1.33 -7.68 3.97
C HIS A 73 2.44 -8.44 3.24
N ARG A 74 2.94 -9.52 3.84
CA ARG A 74 4.14 -10.25 3.38
C ARG A 74 3.96 -11.76 3.29
N GLY A 75 2.73 -12.26 3.37
CA GLY A 75 2.41 -13.66 3.11
C GLY A 75 2.53 -14.03 1.63
N HIS A 76 2.18 -15.27 1.28
CA HIS A 76 2.27 -15.76 -0.10
C HIS A 76 1.34 -15.00 -1.06
N GLY A 77 0.12 -14.66 -0.62
CA GLY A 77 -0.78 -13.71 -1.30
C GLY A 77 -0.61 -12.24 -0.85
N GLY A 78 0.46 -11.90 -0.13
CA GLY A 78 0.66 -10.57 0.45
C GLY A 78 1.01 -9.48 -0.57
N ALA A 79 0.88 -8.22 -0.18
CA ALA A 79 1.13 -7.05 -1.03
C ALA A 79 2.55 -7.01 -1.62
N HIS A 80 3.54 -7.52 -0.89
CA HIS A 80 4.91 -7.63 -1.37
C HIS A 80 5.21 -8.89 -2.20
N THR A 81 4.25 -9.78 -2.41
CA THR A 81 4.46 -11.06 -3.10
C THR A 81 3.58 -11.20 -4.34
N ALA A 82 2.29 -10.88 -4.21
CA ALA A 82 1.32 -11.02 -5.29
C ALA A 82 1.47 -9.91 -6.34
N SER A 83 1.00 -10.17 -7.56
CA SER A 83 0.87 -9.10 -8.54
C SER A 83 -0.13 -8.04 -8.03
N HIS A 84 0.10 -6.77 -8.37
CA HIS A 84 -0.76 -5.68 -7.89
C HIS A 84 -2.24 -5.88 -8.22
N ALA A 85 -2.54 -6.41 -9.41
CA ALA A 85 -3.90 -6.68 -9.84
C ALA A 85 -4.57 -7.79 -9.01
N ASP A 86 -3.86 -8.89 -8.75
CA ASP A 86 -4.39 -10.01 -7.97
C ASP A 86 -4.57 -9.62 -6.49
N TRP A 87 -3.59 -8.91 -5.92
CA TRP A 87 -3.67 -8.41 -4.56
C TRP A 87 -4.87 -7.48 -4.38
N THR A 88 -5.14 -6.61 -5.35
CA THR A 88 -6.31 -5.71 -5.31
C THR A 88 -7.62 -6.49 -5.47
N ALA A 89 -7.66 -7.47 -6.37
CA ALA A 89 -8.85 -8.27 -6.62
C ALA A 89 -9.32 -9.06 -5.39
N GLN A 90 -8.39 -9.47 -4.50
CA GLN A 90 -8.73 -10.18 -3.26
C GLN A 90 -9.67 -9.39 -2.32
N LEU A 91 -9.71 -8.05 -2.47
CA LEU A 91 -10.63 -7.21 -1.71
C LEU A 91 -12.11 -7.48 -2.05
N TYR A 92 -12.37 -8.03 -3.23
CA TYR A 92 -13.70 -8.26 -3.79
C TYR A 92 -14.01 -9.74 -4.05
N VAL A 93 -12.98 -10.59 -4.06
CA VAL A 93 -13.09 -12.03 -4.27
C VAL A 93 -12.41 -12.75 -3.08
N PRO A 94 -13.15 -13.02 -1.98
CA PRO A 94 -12.60 -13.68 -0.81
C PRO A 94 -11.98 -15.04 -1.16
N GLY A 95 -10.75 -15.29 -0.70
CA GLY A 95 -10.03 -16.54 -0.96
C GLY A 95 -9.37 -16.65 -2.34
N LEU A 96 -9.27 -15.55 -3.10
CA LEU A 96 -8.64 -15.55 -4.43
C LEU A 96 -7.17 -15.99 -4.42
N ILE A 97 -6.38 -15.46 -3.49
CA ILE A 97 -4.96 -15.76 -3.35
C ILE A 97 -4.65 -16.10 -1.88
N SER A 98 -3.77 -17.08 -1.69
CA SER A 98 -3.36 -17.61 -0.37
C SER A 98 -1.86 -17.51 -0.19
#